data_AF-A0A851RVZ8-F1
#
_entry.id   AF-A0A851RVZ8-F1
#
_cell.length_a   1.000
_cell.length_b   1.000
_cell.length_c   1.000
_cell.angle_alpha   90.00
_cell.angle_beta   90.00
_cell.angle_gamma   90.00
#
_symmetry.space_group_name_H-M   'P 1'
#
loop_
_entity.id
_entity.type
_entity.pdbx_description
1 polymer ?
#
loop_
_entity_poly.entity_id
_entity_poly.type
_entity_poly.pdbx_seq_one_letter_code
_entity_poly.pdbx_strand_id
1 'polypeptide(L)'
;DLSGYNMKSDIYSVGITACELANGHVPFQDMPRTQMLLQKLKGPTYCPWDINTFPRGESRMKNSRSGVDSGIGESMTRTMTSERLQMPFSKTFSPAFHNLVELCLQQDPEKRPSASSLLSHTFFKQIKEQTRNSLLSLLPP
;
A
#
# COMPACT_ATOMS: atom_id res chain seq x y z
N ASP A 1 -14.63 7.40 -27.08
CA ASP A 1 -14.12 6.05 -26.77
C ASP A 1 -14.57 5.69 -25.36
N LEU A 2 -15.36 4.62 -25.22
CA LEU A 2 -15.97 4.15 -23.96
C LEU A 2 -15.03 3.22 -23.18
N SER A 3 -13.73 3.29 -23.46
CA SER A 3 -12.70 2.35 -23.00
C SER A 3 -12.05 2.72 -21.66
N GLY A 4 -12.72 3.50 -20.81
CA GLY A 4 -12.14 3.97 -19.54
C GLY A 4 -11.85 2.85 -18.54
N TYR A 5 -12.52 1.71 -18.66
CA TYR A 5 -12.26 0.52 -17.85
C TYR A 5 -12.05 -0.69 -18.76
N ASN A 6 -10.93 -1.37 -18.57
CA ASN A 6 -10.58 -2.59 -19.28
C ASN A 6 -9.90 -3.56 -18.29
N MET A 7 -9.45 -4.71 -18.79
CA MET A 7 -8.76 -5.72 -17.96
C MET A 7 -7.53 -5.17 -17.21
N LYS A 8 -6.89 -4.08 -17.67
CA LYS A 8 -5.74 -3.46 -16.97
C LYS A 8 -6.19 -2.72 -15.71
N SER A 9 -7.45 -2.30 -15.63
CA SER A 9 -8.04 -1.72 -14.42
C SER A 9 -8.28 -2.78 -13.34
N ASP A 10 -8.60 -4.02 -13.73
CA ASP A 10 -8.66 -5.15 -12.79
C ASP A 10 -7.27 -5.45 -12.22
N ILE A 11 -6.22 -5.43 -13.06
CA ILE A 11 -4.83 -5.65 -12.63
C ILE A 11 -4.37 -4.60 -11.61
N TYR A 12 -4.76 -3.33 -11.79
CA TYR A 12 -4.52 -2.30 -10.78
C TYR A 12 -5.19 -2.64 -9.45
N SER A 13 -6.44 -3.10 -9.51
CA SER A 13 -7.21 -3.48 -8.31
C SER A 13 -6.57 -4.66 -7.59
N VAL A 14 -6.00 -5.63 -8.32
CA VAL A 14 -5.17 -6.72 -7.75
C VAL A 14 -3.97 -6.17 -6.98
N GLY A 15 -3.28 -5.16 -7.51
CA GLY A 15 -2.17 -4.50 -6.81
C GLY A 15 -2.61 -3.81 -5.51
N ILE A 16 -3.77 -3.15 -5.53
CA ILE A 16 -4.35 -2.54 -4.32
C ILE A 16 -4.71 -3.59 -3.27
N THR A 17 -5.33 -4.70 -3.68
CA THR A 17 -5.64 -5.82 -2.77
C THR A 17 -4.36 -6.46 -2.21
N ALA A 18 -3.30 -6.59 -3.01
CA ALA A 18 -2.01 -7.08 -2.51
C ALA A 18 -1.44 -6.16 -1.42
N CYS A 19 -1.49 -4.83 -1.62
CA CYS A 19 -1.10 -3.86 -0.60
C CYS A 19 -1.99 -3.96 0.66
N GLU A 20 -3.30 -4.10 0.50
CA GLU A 20 -4.24 -4.29 1.61
C GLU A 20 -3.87 -5.52 2.45
N LEU A 21 -3.64 -6.67 1.80
CA LEU A 21 -3.25 -7.92 2.47
C LEU A 21 -1.90 -7.79 3.20
N ALA A 22 -0.93 -7.13 2.58
CA ALA A 22 0.39 -6.92 3.18
C ALA A 22 0.33 -6.00 4.40
N ASN A 23 -0.46 -4.93 4.29
CA ASN A 23 -0.49 -3.85 5.25
C ASN A 23 -1.55 -4.07 6.36
N GLY A 24 -2.52 -4.95 6.13
CA GLY A 24 -3.66 -5.18 7.02
C GLY A 24 -4.67 -4.03 7.03
N HIS A 25 -4.61 -3.14 6.03
CA HIS A 25 -5.40 -1.92 5.96
C HIS A 25 -5.64 -1.51 4.51
N VAL A 26 -6.89 -1.23 4.16
CA VAL A 26 -7.31 -0.79 2.82
C VAL A 26 -6.71 0.58 2.50
N PRO A 27 -5.99 0.75 1.39
CA PRO A 27 -5.56 2.08 0.95
C PRO A 27 -6.73 3.06 0.87
N PHE A 28 -6.57 4.25 1.46
CA PHE A 28 -7.55 5.36 1.41
C PHE A 28 -8.88 5.20 2.13
N GLN A 29 -9.06 4.18 2.97
CA GLN A 29 -10.38 3.91 3.59
C GLN A 29 -11.03 5.14 4.26
N ASP A 30 -10.23 6.03 4.87
CA ASP A 30 -10.69 7.20 5.62
C ASP A 30 -10.56 8.52 4.83
N MET A 31 -10.27 8.45 3.54
CA MET A 31 -10.02 9.61 2.68
C MET A 31 -11.25 9.95 1.81
N PRO A 32 -11.67 11.23 1.74
CA PRO A 32 -12.68 11.67 0.78
C PRO A 32 -12.32 11.32 -0.66
N ARG A 33 -13.30 10.91 -1.47
CA ARG A 33 -13.07 10.40 -2.84
C ARG A 33 -12.30 11.35 -3.76
N THR A 34 -12.52 12.65 -3.62
CA THR A 34 -11.82 13.68 -4.41
C THR A 34 -10.35 13.81 -4.01
N GLN A 35 -10.04 13.68 -2.71
CA GLN A 35 -8.67 13.64 -2.21
C GLN A 35 -7.97 12.34 -2.62
N MET A 36 -8.67 11.21 -2.57
CA MET A 36 -8.17 9.92 -3.08
C MET A 36 -7.83 10.03 -4.58
N LEU A 37 -8.72 10.61 -5.39
CA LEU A 37 -8.48 10.82 -6.81
C LEU A 37 -7.21 11.65 -7.03
N LEU A 38 -7.08 12.79 -6.33
CA LEU A 38 -5.90 13.65 -6.43
C LEU A 38 -4.63 12.89 -6.05
N GLN A 39 -4.69 12.07 -5.01
CA GLN A 39 -3.54 11.29 -4.56
C GLN A 39 -3.16 10.20 -5.57
N LYS A 40 -4.14 9.51 -6.18
CA LYS A 40 -3.90 8.56 -7.27
C LYS A 40 -3.25 9.20 -8.49
N LEU A 41 -3.55 10.47 -8.78
CA LEU A 41 -2.95 11.21 -9.91
C LEU A 41 -1.50 11.61 -9.65
N LYS A 42 -1.09 11.78 -8.39
CA LYS A 42 0.29 12.16 -8.01
C LYS A 42 1.32 11.04 -8.20
N GLY A 43 0.90 9.80 -8.47
CA GLY A 43 1.78 8.65 -8.65
C GLY A 43 1.69 7.63 -7.51
N PRO A 44 2.42 6.51 -7.59
CA PRO A 44 2.22 5.37 -6.71
C PRO A 44 2.59 5.75 -5.26
N THR A 45 1.58 5.79 -4.40
CA THR A 45 1.74 6.04 -2.95
C THR A 45 1.56 4.79 -2.10
N TYR A 46 1.41 3.62 -2.74
CA TYR A 46 1.07 2.36 -2.09
C TYR A 46 2.10 1.30 -2.47
N CYS A 47 2.93 0.98 -1.50
CA CYS A 47 3.83 -0.16 -1.51
C CYS A 47 3.58 -0.96 -0.22
N PRO A 48 4.03 -2.21 -0.15
CA PRO A 48 4.05 -2.95 1.10
C PRO A 48 4.90 -2.20 2.14
N TRP A 49 4.32 -1.79 3.27
CA TRP A 49 5.06 -1.09 4.32
C TRP A 49 5.97 -2.10 5.04
N ASP A 50 7.26 -2.08 4.76
CA ASP A 50 8.25 -2.97 5.39
C ASP A 50 9.53 -2.22 5.80
N ILE A 51 10.43 -2.90 6.53
CA ILE A 51 11.70 -2.31 7.00
C ILE A 51 12.53 -1.73 5.82
N ASN A 52 12.45 -2.35 4.64
CA ASN A 52 13.26 -1.96 3.49
C ASN A 52 12.69 -0.71 2.79
N THR A 53 11.40 -0.44 2.95
CA THR A 53 10.70 0.69 2.34
C THR A 53 10.95 2.00 3.11
N PHE A 54 11.22 1.92 4.42
CA PHE A 54 11.58 3.07 5.27
C PHE A 54 12.80 2.72 6.14
N PRO A 55 14.03 2.94 5.67
CA PRO A 55 15.20 2.77 6.53
C PRO A 55 15.07 3.69 7.75
N ARG A 56 15.35 3.15 8.94
CA ARG A 56 15.23 3.77 10.28
C ARG A 56 16.20 4.96 10.50
N GLY A 57 16.31 5.88 9.54
CA GLY A 57 17.44 6.80 9.42
C GLY A 57 17.12 8.28 9.22
N GLU A 58 15.86 8.72 9.21
CA GLU A 58 15.53 10.16 9.19
C GLU A 58 14.62 10.59 10.34
N SER A 59 14.94 10.15 11.56
CA SER A 59 14.71 11.00 12.73
C SER A 59 15.89 11.95 12.86
N ARG A 60 15.86 13.08 12.14
CA ARG A 60 16.63 14.25 12.56
C ARG A 60 15.70 15.43 12.71
N MET A 61 15.32 15.67 13.97
CA MET A 61 14.87 16.96 14.47
C MET A 61 15.55 18.09 13.70
N LYS A 62 14.77 18.81 12.90
CA LYS A 62 15.04 20.22 12.65
C LYS A 62 14.00 20.99 13.45
N ASN A 63 14.28 21.12 14.75
CA ASN A 63 13.81 22.27 15.50
C ASN A 63 14.51 23.50 14.91
N SER A 64 13.93 24.07 13.86
CA SER A 64 14.22 25.45 13.48
C SER A 64 13.08 26.30 14.00
N ARG A 65 13.33 26.90 15.16
CA ARG A 65 12.53 27.99 15.69
C ARG A 65 12.65 29.19 14.75
N SER A 66 11.56 29.50 14.05
CA SER A 66 11.23 30.83 13.53
C SER A 66 9.70 30.83 13.44
N GLY A 67 8.93 31.38 14.38
CA GLY A 67 9.06 32.72 14.93
C GLY A 67 8.38 33.70 13.99
N VAL A 68 7.05 33.61 13.81
CA VAL A 68 6.13 34.74 13.59
C VAL A 68 4.71 34.35 14.05
N ASP A 69 4.07 35.33 14.67
CA ASP A 69 2.85 35.35 15.46
C ASP A 69 1.62 35.68 14.59
N SER A 70 0.47 35.05 14.90
CA SER A 70 -0.87 35.70 14.94
C SER A 70 -2.01 34.66 14.92
N GLY A 71 -2.70 34.51 16.06
CA GLY A 71 -4.17 34.60 16.11
C GLY A 71 -5.04 33.32 15.99
N ILE A 72 -5.49 32.81 17.15
CA ILE A 72 -6.86 32.37 17.50
C ILE A 72 -7.40 31.14 16.72
N GLY A 73 -7.39 29.94 17.31
CA GLY A 73 -8.51 29.37 18.09
C GLY A 73 -9.42 28.57 17.15
N GLU A 74 -9.38 27.23 17.12
CA GLU A 74 -10.17 26.40 18.03
C GLU A 74 -9.45 25.09 18.41
N SER A 75 -9.56 24.79 19.70
CA SER A 75 -9.23 23.53 20.32
C SER A 75 -10.23 22.46 19.90
N MET A 76 -9.76 21.38 19.28
CA MET A 76 -10.47 20.11 19.33
C MET A 76 -9.47 19.01 19.68
N THR A 77 -9.19 18.91 20.98
CA THR A 77 -8.65 17.71 21.63
C THR A 77 -9.62 16.55 21.42
N ARG A 78 -9.47 15.81 20.31
CA ARG A 78 -9.99 14.43 20.25
C ARG A 78 -8.91 13.49 20.74
N THR A 79 -8.88 13.31 22.05
CA THR A 79 -8.54 12.03 22.67
C THR A 79 -9.36 10.95 21.97
N MET A 80 -8.71 10.14 21.15
CA MET A 80 -9.24 8.85 20.72
C MET A 80 -8.10 7.85 20.86
N THR A 81 -8.19 7.11 21.97
CA THR A 81 -7.81 5.70 22.09
C THR A 81 -6.42 5.34 21.56
N SER A 82 -5.51 5.29 22.52
CA SER A 82 -4.27 4.53 22.53
C SER A 82 -4.51 3.03 22.24
N GLU A 83 -5.04 2.66 21.07
CA GLU A 83 -5.19 1.27 20.62
C GLU A 83 -5.11 1.15 19.09
N ARG A 84 -4.06 1.72 18.45
CA ARG A 84 -3.67 1.30 17.08
C ARG A 84 -2.22 1.57 16.70
N LEU A 85 -1.30 1.51 17.67
CA LEU A 85 0.14 1.51 17.39
C LEU A 85 0.74 0.12 17.64
N GLN A 86 0.15 -0.92 17.04
CA GLN A 86 0.96 -2.12 16.73
C GLN A 86 1.77 -1.80 15.49
N MET A 87 2.87 -1.07 15.68
CA MET A 87 3.81 -0.77 14.61
C MET A 87 4.44 -2.09 14.11
N PRO A 88 4.26 -2.49 12.84
CA PRO A 88 4.79 -3.75 12.34
C PRO A 88 6.25 -3.55 11.86
N PHE A 89 7.13 -3.04 12.72
CA PHE A 89 8.51 -2.73 12.32
C PHE A 89 9.42 -3.96 12.15
N SER A 90 8.88 -5.17 12.01
CA SER A 90 9.65 -6.40 11.76
C SER A 90 9.18 -7.20 10.55
N LYS A 91 8.25 -6.69 9.74
CA LYS A 91 7.83 -7.37 8.51
C LYS A 91 8.80 -7.02 7.39
N THR A 92 9.17 -8.03 6.60
CA THR A 92 9.94 -7.90 5.35
C THR A 92 9.25 -8.75 4.29
N PHE A 93 8.91 -8.17 3.14
CA PHE A 93 8.35 -8.94 2.03
C PHE A 93 9.45 -9.35 1.05
N SER A 94 9.17 -10.39 0.25
CA SER A 94 10.13 -10.83 -0.74
C SER A 94 10.29 -9.79 -1.86
N PRO A 95 11.49 -9.66 -2.47
CA PRO A 95 11.68 -8.78 -3.63
C PRO A 95 10.72 -9.11 -4.78
N ALA A 96 10.37 -10.40 -4.95
CA ALA A 96 9.37 -10.84 -5.92
C ALA A 96 7.97 -10.28 -5.62
N PHE A 97 7.58 -10.14 -4.35
CA PHE A 97 6.31 -9.52 -4.00
C PHE A 97 6.30 -8.02 -4.30
N HIS A 98 7.38 -7.31 -3.94
CA HIS A 98 7.54 -5.89 -4.26
C HIS A 98 7.45 -5.64 -5.76
N ASN A 99 8.15 -6.42 -6.58
CA ASN A 99 8.10 -6.27 -8.03
C ASN A 99 6.71 -6.61 -8.61
N LEU A 100 6.01 -7.60 -8.06
CA LEU A 100 4.63 -7.90 -8.45
C LEU A 100 3.71 -6.68 -8.25
N VAL A 101 3.78 -6.06 -7.07
CA VAL A 101 2.96 -4.88 -6.73
C VAL A 101 3.30 -3.70 -7.64
N GLU A 102 4.58 -3.46 -7.89
CA GLU A 102 5.07 -2.41 -8.79
C GLU A 102 4.54 -2.58 -10.22
N LEU A 103 4.53 -3.81 -10.75
CA LEU A 103 3.98 -4.10 -12.07
C LEU A 103 2.46 -3.84 -12.15
N CYS A 104 1.73 -4.17 -11.09
CA CYS A 104 0.27 -3.95 -11.03
C CYS A 104 -0.10 -2.46 -10.89
N LEU A 105 0.70 -1.68 -10.17
CA LEU A 105 0.40 -0.28 -9.82
C LEU A 105 1.01 0.76 -10.77
N GLN A 106 1.42 0.34 -11.99
CA GLN A 106 1.85 1.26 -13.04
C GLN A 106 0.78 2.32 -13.33
N GLN A 107 1.19 3.59 -13.43
CA GLN A 107 0.30 4.69 -13.75
C GLN A 107 -0.27 4.56 -15.16
N ASP A 108 0.59 4.19 -16.11
CA ASP A 108 0.21 3.85 -17.48
C ASP A 108 -0.45 2.45 -17.52
N PRO A 109 -1.74 2.33 -17.89
CA PRO A 109 -2.44 1.05 -17.97
C PRO A 109 -1.78 0.05 -18.93
N GLU A 110 -1.17 0.52 -20.02
CA GLU A 110 -0.60 -0.35 -21.05
C GLU A 110 0.67 -1.06 -20.56
N LYS A 111 1.37 -0.46 -19.59
CA LYS A 111 2.54 -1.07 -18.94
C LYS A 111 2.18 -2.16 -17.93
N ARG A 112 0.92 -2.25 -17.50
CA ARG A 112 0.49 -3.32 -16.60
C ARG A 112 0.48 -4.65 -17.36
N PRO A 113 0.90 -5.78 -16.78
CA PRO A 113 0.84 -7.08 -17.45
C PRO A 113 -0.61 -7.54 -17.63
N SER A 114 -0.83 -8.55 -18.48
CA SER A 114 -2.09 -9.30 -18.49
C SER A 114 -2.17 -10.24 -17.28
N ALA A 115 -3.36 -10.72 -16.94
CA ALA A 115 -3.52 -11.72 -15.88
C ALA A 115 -2.70 -13.00 -16.15
N SER A 116 -2.68 -13.48 -17.39
CA SER A 116 -1.89 -14.66 -17.79
C SER A 116 -0.37 -14.46 -17.64
N SER A 117 0.13 -13.27 -18.00
CA SER A 117 1.52 -12.90 -17.82
C SER A 117 1.87 -12.75 -16.34
N LEU A 118 0.99 -12.11 -15.56
CA LEU A 118 1.15 -11.91 -14.13
C LEU A 118 1.20 -13.25 -13.37
N LEU A 119 0.36 -14.23 -13.72
CA LEU A 119 0.39 -15.58 -13.13
C LEU A 119 1.71 -16.33 -13.38
N SER A 120 2.46 -15.95 -14.42
CA SER A 120 3.77 -16.53 -14.72
C SER A 120 4.92 -15.88 -13.91
N HIS A 121 4.62 -14.86 -13.11
CA HIS A 121 5.59 -14.13 -12.30
C HIS A 121 6.24 -15.02 -11.22
N THR A 122 7.48 -14.71 -10.85
CA THR A 122 8.27 -15.47 -9.87
C THR A 122 7.56 -15.59 -8.51
N PHE A 123 6.80 -14.56 -8.12
CA PHE A 123 6.00 -14.57 -6.90
C PHE A 123 4.93 -15.68 -6.85
N PHE A 124 4.35 -16.06 -7.98
CA PHE A 124 3.37 -17.16 -8.02
C PHE A 124 4.02 -18.51 -8.28
N LYS A 125 5.13 -18.54 -9.03
CA LYS A 125 5.88 -19.79 -9.31
C LYS A 125 6.48 -20.45 -8.07
N GLN A 126 6.71 -19.71 -7.00
CA GLN A 126 7.17 -20.26 -5.71
C GLN A 126 6.08 -21.04 -4.95
N ILE A 127 4.80 -20.95 -5.33
CA ILE A 127 3.70 -21.62 -4.63
C ILE A 127 3.66 -23.10 -5.03
N LYS A 128 3.88 -23.99 -4.05
CA LYS A 128 3.76 -25.45 -4.22
C LYS A 128 2.33 -25.90 -3.92
N GLU A 129 1.90 -27.03 -4.49
CA GLU A 129 0.56 -27.61 -4.21
C GLU A 129 0.33 -27.83 -2.70
N GLN A 130 1.38 -28.17 -1.95
CA GLN A 130 1.29 -28.30 -0.50
C GLN A 130 0.80 -27.02 0.20
N THR A 131 1.19 -25.85 -0.30
CA THR A 131 0.79 -24.54 0.25
C THR A 131 -0.71 -24.28 0.05
N ARG A 132 -1.31 -24.81 -1.03
CA ARG A 132 -2.77 -24.72 -1.25
C ARG A 132 -3.53 -25.46 -0.16
N ASN A 133 -3.05 -26.65 0.20
CA ASN A 133 -3.66 -27.49 1.23
C ASN A 133 -3.41 -26.98 2.65
N SER A 134 -2.33 -26.23 2.88
CA SER A 134 -1.98 -25.67 4.20
C SER A 134 -2.49 -24.25 4.43
N LEU A 135 -3.19 -23.62 3.48
CA LEU A 135 -3.62 -22.22 3.60
C LEU A 135 -4.48 -21.99 4.85
N LEU A 136 -5.38 -22.92 5.16
CA LEU A 136 -6.23 -22.85 6.35
C LEU A 136 -5.44 -22.86 7.66
N SER A 137 -4.29 -23.54 7.70
CA SER A 137 -3.41 -23.54 8.87
C SER A 137 -2.62 -22.24 9.07
N LEU A 138 -2.60 -21.35 8.08
CA LEU A 138 -1.96 -20.03 8.17
C LEU A 138 -2.91 -18.94 8.67
N LEU A 139 -4.21 -19.24 8.75
CA LEU A 139 -5.20 -18.33 9.30
C LEU A 139 -5.19 -18.43 10.84
N PRO A 140 -5.39 -17.32 11.56
CA PRO A 140 -5.62 -17.38 12.99
C PRO A 140 -6.85 -18.27 13.30
N PRO A 141 -6.85 -18.97 14.45
CA PRO A 141 -7.94 -19.85 14.86
C PRO A 141 -9.26 -19.12 15.06
#